data_AF-A0A5E4S023-F1
#
_entry.id   AF-A0A5E4S023-F1
#
_cell.length_a   1.000
_cell.length_b   1.000
_cell.length_c   1.000
_cell.angle_alpha   90.00
_cell.angle_beta   90.00
_cell.angle_gamma   90.00
#
_symmetry.space_group_name_H-M   'P 1'
#
loop_
_entity.id
_entity.type
_entity.pdbx_description
1 polymer ?
#
loop_
_entity_poly.entity_id
_entity_poly.type
_entity_poly.pdbx_seq_one_letter_code
_entity_poly.pdbx_strand_id
1 'polypeptide(L)'
;MLEFDAADRDRACGEVYLIAYHLKQEQGSGEVGSETRVVTGGRYLDEYTRLGGVWRFAHREVVMDWNEVGPSLRRWPLTSGFGADDPSWRLFGAGNREGA
;
A
#
# COMPACT_ATOMS: atom_id res chain seq x y z
N MET A 1 3.84 -15.76 -6.61
CA MET A 1 4.00 -16.31 -7.98
C MET A 1 4.30 -15.15 -8.92
N LEU A 2 5.15 -15.31 -9.94
CA LEU A 2 5.39 -14.30 -10.98
C LEU A 2 5.54 -15.02 -12.31
N GLU A 3 4.74 -14.63 -13.29
CA GLU A 3 4.70 -15.28 -14.60
C GLU A 3 4.72 -14.23 -15.71
N PHE A 4 5.54 -14.46 -16.74
CA PHE A 4 5.57 -13.64 -17.95
C PHE A 4 4.59 -14.21 -18.97
N ASP A 5 3.93 -13.35 -19.73
CA ASP A 5 3.04 -13.79 -20.81
C ASP A 5 3.90 -14.42 -21.94
N ALA A 6 3.57 -15.65 -22.32
CA ALA A 6 4.30 -16.36 -23.37
C ALA A 6 4.10 -15.74 -24.77
N ALA A 7 2.98 -15.05 -24.99
CA ALA A 7 2.68 -14.35 -26.23
C ALA A 7 3.22 -12.91 -26.24
N ASP A 8 3.46 -12.31 -25.07
CA ASP A 8 3.93 -10.92 -24.94
C ASP A 8 4.98 -10.77 -23.84
N ARG A 9 6.23 -10.55 -24.25
CA ARG A 9 7.39 -10.41 -23.34
C ARG A 9 7.35 -9.12 -22.51
N ASP A 10 6.49 -8.16 -22.88
CA ASP A 10 6.30 -6.89 -22.18
C ASP A 10 5.13 -6.96 -21.18
N ARG A 11 4.53 -8.14 -20.97
CA ARG A 11 3.49 -8.38 -19.96
C ARG A 11 3.90 -9.47 -18.97
N ALA A 12 3.44 -9.31 -17.73
CA ALA A 12 3.58 -10.30 -16.68
C ALA A 12 2.44 -10.15 -15.66
N CYS A 13 2.19 -11.20 -14.88
CA CYS A 13 1.31 -11.15 -13.73
C CYS A 13 2.00 -11.71 -12.48
N GLY A 14 1.56 -11.28 -11.31
CA GLY A 14 2.15 -11.73 -10.06
C GLY A 14 1.16 -11.78 -8.91
N GLU A 15 1.40 -12.72 -8.00
CA GLU A 15 0.74 -12.79 -6.70
C GLU A 15 1.78 -12.57 -5.59
N VAL A 16 1.55 -11.56 -4.75
CA VAL A 16 2.39 -11.19 -3.61
C VAL A 16 1.55 -11.15 -2.35
N TYR A 17 2.02 -11.82 -1.29
CA TYR A 17 1.33 -11.83 0.00
C TYR A 17 1.72 -10.59 0.82
N LEU A 18 0.73 -10.00 1.48
CA LEU A 18 0.92 -8.82 2.33
C LEU A 18 0.35 -9.04 3.73
N ILE A 19 0.96 -8.35 4.69
CA ILE A 19 0.36 -8.05 5.98
C ILE A 19 0.41 -6.53 6.14
N ALA A 20 -0.76 -5.88 6.13
CA ALA A 20 -0.90 -4.44 6.27
C ALA A 20 -1.34 -4.07 7.69
N TYR A 21 -0.68 -3.08 8.27
CA TYR A 21 -1.01 -2.52 9.58
C TYR A 21 -1.62 -1.14 9.39
N HIS A 22 -2.84 -0.96 9.87
CA HIS A 22 -3.54 0.32 9.86
C HIS A 22 -3.84 0.77 11.29
N LEU A 23 -3.76 2.07 11.52
CA LEU A 23 -4.28 2.71 12.72
C LEU A 23 -5.45 3.60 12.30
N LYS A 24 -6.63 3.35 12.87
CA LYS A 24 -7.83 4.12 12.63
C LYS A 24 -8.16 4.93 13.87
N GLN A 25 -8.33 6.25 13.69
CA GLN A 25 -8.89 7.10 14.73
C GLN A 25 -10.40 6.82 14.86
N GLU A 26 -10.90 6.64 16.07
CA GLU A 26 -12.33 6.60 16.32
C GLU A 26 -12.92 8.01 16.15
N GLN A 27 -13.96 8.14 15.32
CA GLN A 27 -14.65 9.42 15.19
C GLN A 27 -15.56 9.64 16.40
N GLY A 28 -15.41 10.80 17.06
CA GLY A 28 -16.37 11.31 18.04
C GLY A 28 -16.11 10.99 19.51
N SER A 29 -15.07 10.24 19.86
CA SER A 29 -14.75 9.96 21.27
C SER A 29 -14.09 11.13 22.00
N GLY A 30 -13.43 12.05 21.29
CA GLY A 30 -12.71 13.20 21.88
C GLY A 30 -11.55 12.83 22.81
N GLU A 31 -11.42 11.56 23.18
CA GLU A 31 -10.37 10.99 24.00
C GLU A 31 -9.16 10.65 23.14
N VAL A 32 -8.10 11.43 23.35
CA VAL A 32 -6.75 11.13 22.89
C VAL A 32 -6.35 9.74 23.41
N GLY A 33 -6.27 8.76 22.51
CA GLY A 33 -5.86 7.38 22.84
C GLY A 33 -6.82 6.27 22.39
N SER A 34 -8.01 6.59 21.89
CA SER A 34 -8.97 5.61 21.35
C SER A 34 -8.69 5.27 19.88
N GLU A 35 -7.51 4.73 19.59
CA GLU A 35 -7.20 4.21 18.26
C GLU A 35 -7.48 2.72 18.17
N THR A 36 -8.05 2.32 17.04
CA THR A 36 -8.18 0.91 16.67
C THR A 36 -7.06 0.53 15.71
N ARG A 37 -6.33 -0.53 16.06
CA ARG A 37 -5.40 -1.22 15.15
C ARG A 37 -6.19 -2.20 14.29
N VAL A 38 -5.94 -2.17 12.99
CA VAL A 38 -6.42 -3.18 12.04
C VAL A 38 -5.21 -3.82 11.38
N VAL A 39 -5.08 -5.14 11.48
CA VAL A 39 -4.09 -5.92 10.74
C VAL A 39 -4.82 -6.71 9.69
N THR A 40 -4.39 -6.60 8.44
CA THR A 40 -5.01 -7.30 7.31
C THR A 40 -3.97 -8.17 6.64
N GLY A 41 -4.24 -9.47 6.56
CA GLY A 41 -3.48 -10.37 5.69
C GLY A 41 -4.19 -10.50 4.35
N GLY A 42 -3.42 -10.57 3.27
CA GLY A 42 -4.00 -10.63 1.94
C GLY A 42 -2.99 -10.85 0.82
N ARG A 43 -3.45 -10.61 -0.40
CA ARG A 43 -2.68 -10.77 -1.62
C ARG A 43 -2.85 -9.56 -2.54
N TYR A 44 -1.75 -9.12 -3.14
CA TYR A 44 -1.76 -8.31 -4.33
C TYR A 44 -1.77 -9.24 -5.54
N LEU A 45 -2.78 -9.06 -6.40
CA LEU A 45 -2.86 -9.67 -7.72
C LEU A 45 -2.52 -8.57 -8.72
N ASP A 46 -1.33 -8.65 -9.28
CA ASP A 46 -0.75 -7.60 -10.08
C ASP A 46 -0.71 -7.99 -11.56
N GLU A 47 -1.05 -7.04 -12.41
CA GLU A 47 -0.65 -7.05 -13.82
C GLU A 47 0.45 -6.01 -14.04
N TYR A 48 1.50 -6.41 -14.75
CA TYR A 48 2.64 -5.58 -15.08
C TYR A 48 2.73 -5.34 -16.58
N THR A 49 3.19 -4.15 -16.97
CA THR A 49 3.52 -3.84 -18.36
C THR A 49 4.85 -3.11 -18.45
N ARG A 50 5.68 -3.49 -19.43
CA ARG A 50 6.93 -2.81 -19.75
C ARG A 50 6.70 -1.80 -20.86
N LEU A 51 6.84 -0.51 -20.53
CA LEU A 51 6.71 0.60 -21.49
C LEU A 51 8.03 1.37 -21.57
N GLY A 52 8.60 1.45 -22.77
CA GLY A 52 9.90 2.10 -22.99
C GLY A 52 11.04 1.41 -22.21
N GLY A 53 10.99 0.07 -22.08
CA GLY A 53 11.96 -0.70 -21.32
C GLY A 53 11.77 -0.66 -19.80
N VAL A 54 10.79 0.08 -19.29
CA VAL A 54 10.54 0.24 -17.84
C VAL A 54 9.25 -0.47 -17.44
N TRP A 55 9.35 -1.39 -16.47
CA TRP A 55 8.20 -2.09 -15.89
C TRP A 55 7.38 -1.16 -14.98
N ARG A 56 6.06 -1.23 -15.12
CA ARG A 56 5.09 -0.50 -14.31
C ARG A 56 3.95 -1.42 -13.89
N PHE A 57 3.28 -1.06 -12.80
CA PHE A 57 1.98 -1.65 -12.46
C PHE A 57 0.95 -1.17 -13.48
N ALA A 58 0.35 -2.11 -14.21
CA ALA A 58 -0.77 -1.84 -15.10
C ALA A 58 -2.10 -1.94 -14.33
N HIS A 59 -2.20 -2.94 -13.46
CA HIS A 59 -3.33 -3.14 -12.56
C HIS A 59 -2.83 -3.75 -11.25
N ARG A 60 -3.48 -3.40 -10.14
CA ARG A 60 -3.33 -4.08 -8.86
C ARG A 60 -4.69 -4.28 -8.23
N GLU A 61 -5.07 -5.53 -8.04
CA GLU A 61 -6.21 -5.91 -7.21
C GLU A 61 -5.69 -6.34 -5.84
N VAL A 62 -6.36 -5.86 -4.78
CA VAL A 62 -6.01 -6.20 -3.40
C VAL A 62 -7.08 -7.12 -2.84
N VAL A 63 -6.70 -8.36 -2.57
CA VAL A 63 -7.57 -9.35 -1.90
C VAL A 63 -7.26 -9.34 -0.42
N MET A 64 -8.26 -9.03 0.41
CA MET A 64 -8.15 -9.10 1.87
C MET A 64 -8.64 -10.47 2.33
N ASP A 65 -7.70 -11.40 2.55
CA ASP A 65 -8.04 -12.78 2.90
C ASP A 65 -8.49 -12.89 4.37
N TRP A 66 -7.90 -12.10 5.28
CA TRP A 66 -8.32 -12.04 6.68
C TRP A 66 -7.96 -10.71 7.34
N ASN A 67 -8.61 -10.40 8.47
CA ASN A 67 -8.24 -9.26 9.30
C ASN A 67 -8.37 -9.55 10.80
N GLU A 68 -7.54 -8.88 11.59
CA GLU A 68 -7.62 -8.78 13.04
C GLU A 68 -7.82 -7.32 13.45
N VAL A 69 -8.74 -7.07 14.37
CA VAL A 69 -9.05 -5.74 14.88
C VAL A 69 -8.89 -5.74 16.39
N GLY A 70 -8.24 -4.72 16.94
CA GLY A 70 -8.10 -4.58 18.38
C GLY A 70 -7.63 -3.19 18.80
N PRO A 71 -7.55 -2.93 20.11
CA PRO A 71 -7.05 -1.66 20.61
C PRO A 71 -5.60 -1.45 20.18
N SER A 72 -5.26 -0.20 19.86
CA SER A 72 -3.88 0.23 19.68
C SER A 72 -3.27 0.54 21.06
N LEU A 73 -2.07 0.02 21.34
CA LEU A 73 -1.30 0.35 22.55
C LEU A 73 -0.34 1.53 22.30
N ARG A 74 -0.70 2.46 21.42
CA ARG A 74 0.19 3.52 20.91
C ARG A 74 0.97 4.17 22.07
N ARG A 75 2.29 3.94 22.10
CA ARG A 75 3.22 4.48 23.12
C ARG A 75 4.32 5.38 22.52
N TRP A 76 4.36 5.54 21.19
CA TRP A 76 5.40 6.27 20.48
C TRP A 76 4.82 7.10 19.33
N PRO A 77 5.35 8.31 19.04
CA PRO A 77 4.90 9.08 17.89
C PRO A 77 5.46 8.45 16.61
N LEU A 78 4.71 7.54 15.98
CA LEU A 78 4.83 7.32 14.54
C LEU A 78 4.17 8.53 13.86
N THR A 79 4.98 9.55 13.62
CA THR A 79 4.67 10.70 12.79
C THR A 79 4.81 10.30 11.32
N SER A 80 3.70 9.94 10.72
CA SER A 80 3.42 10.33 9.35
C SER A 80 1.93 10.62 9.31
N GLY A 81 1.59 11.91 9.34
CA GLY A 81 0.22 12.31 9.00
C GLY A 81 -0.08 11.82 7.59
N PHE A 82 -1.35 11.60 7.27
CA PHE A 82 -1.73 11.38 5.86
C PHE A 82 -1.57 12.69 5.07
N GLY A 83 -1.31 12.58 3.77
CA GLY A 83 -1.25 13.76 2.88
C GLY A 83 0.11 14.44 2.89
N ALA A 84 0.14 15.78 2.91
CA ALA A 84 1.39 16.54 2.78
C ALA A 84 2.38 16.32 3.93
N ASP A 85 1.88 15.89 5.09
CA ASP A 85 2.69 15.58 6.27
C ASP A 85 3.26 14.15 6.25
N ASP A 86 2.95 13.36 5.21
CA ASP A 86 3.53 12.04 5.04
C ASP A 86 4.95 12.16 4.45
N PRO A 87 5.97 11.50 5.05
CA PRO A 87 7.33 11.51 4.52
C PRO A 87 7.44 11.04 3.06
N SER A 88 6.51 10.20 2.59
CA SER A 88 6.44 9.75 1.19
C SER A 88 6.21 10.91 0.22
N TRP A 89 5.49 11.97 0.63
CA TRP A 89 5.30 13.15 -0.21
C TRP A 89 6.67 13.80 -0.45
N ARG A 90 7.43 14.08 0.61
CA ARG A 90 8.78 14.66 0.47
C ARG A 90 9.73 13.75 -0.31
N LEU A 91 9.68 12.44 -0.08
CA LEU A 91 10.61 11.49 -0.69
C LEU A 91 10.31 11.22 -2.17
N PHE A 92 9.05 11.26 -2.60
CA PHE A 92 8.65 10.89 -3.96
C PHE A 92 8.12 12.07 -4.81
N GLY A 93 7.74 13.18 -4.19
CA GLY A 93 7.02 14.28 -4.85
C GLY A 93 7.87 15.21 -5.73
N ALA A 94 9.21 15.18 -5.62
CA ALA A 94 10.09 16.13 -6.33
C ALA A 94 10.70 15.58 -7.64
N GLY A 95 10.71 14.27 -7.88
CA GLY A 95 11.50 13.66 -8.95
C GLY A 95 10.73 13.15 -10.18
N ASN A 96 9.40 13.22 -10.20
CA ASN A 96 8.58 12.46 -11.17
C ASN A 96 7.71 13.32 -12.12
N ARG A 97 7.99 14.63 -12.23
CA ARG A 97 7.20 15.58 -13.05
C ARG A 97 7.88 16.04 -14.35
N GLU A 98 9.12 15.64 -14.60
CA GLU A 98 9.82 15.94 -15.86
C GLU A 98 9.98 14.65 -16.67
N GLY A 99 9.07 14.41 -17.61
CA GLY A 99 9.17 13.28 -18.55
C GLY A 99 7.89 12.48 -18.73
N ALA A 100 6.81 13.15 -19.13
CA ALA A 100 5.67 12.55 -19.82
C ALA A 100 5.40 13.34 -21.10
#